data_AF-A0A9R1QT13-F1
#
_entry.id   AF-A0A9R1QT13-F1
#
_cell.length_a   1.000
_cell.length_b   1.000
_cell.length_c   1.000
_cell.angle_alpha   90.00
_cell.angle_beta   90.00
_cell.angle_gamma   90.00
#
_symmetry.space_group_name_H-M   'P 1'
#
loop_
_entity.id
_entity.type
_entity.pdbx_description
1 polymer ?
#
loop_
_entity_poly.entity_id
_entity_poly.type
_entity_poly.pdbx_seq_one_letter_code
_entity_poly.pdbx_strand_id
1 'polypeptide(L)'
;MDGTRRGRRLLLSLCFLCLAVLPPGALLASPAAGRKRRQGGFDHYVLALQWPGTVCRQTNHCCSSNGCCRSNPLNWFTIHGLWPQYSYGGWPSCCRPTTTFNMNKIAMLRPILEKYWPSLYCGDTSTCFGGRGPFWAHEVMLVLVQLTGDLPLYY
;
A
#
# COMPACT_ATOMS: atom_id res chain seq x y z
N MET A 1 39.49 71.94 -22.89
CA MET A 1 40.08 70.64 -23.25
C MET A 1 38.90 69.76 -23.64
N ASP A 2 38.52 69.82 -24.92
CA ASP A 2 38.95 68.83 -25.94
C ASP A 2 38.23 67.49 -25.66
N GLY A 3 37.18 67.06 -26.36
CA GLY A 3 36.90 67.17 -27.79
C GLY A 3 37.04 65.78 -28.39
N THR A 4 35.97 64.97 -28.46
CA THR A 4 35.77 63.99 -29.55
C THR A 4 34.40 63.30 -29.51
N ARG A 5 33.67 63.48 -30.62
CA ARG A 5 32.42 62.80 -30.98
C ARG A 5 32.69 61.34 -31.35
N ARG A 6 31.74 60.43 -31.05
CA ARG A 6 31.50 59.26 -31.93
C ARG A 6 30.01 58.91 -32.02
N GLY A 7 29.40 59.45 -33.08
CA GLY A 7 28.38 58.86 -33.95
C GLY A 7 27.18 58.13 -33.33
N ARG A 8 26.09 58.87 -33.10
CA ARG A 8 24.72 58.35 -33.16
C ARG A 8 24.29 58.41 -34.63
N ARG A 9 23.98 57.27 -35.27
CA ARG A 9 23.26 57.24 -36.55
C ARG A 9 22.05 56.31 -36.43
N LEU A 10 20.89 56.97 -36.51
CA LEU A 10 19.53 56.48 -36.69
C LEU A 10 19.45 55.61 -37.96
N LEU A 11 18.55 54.61 -38.01
CA LEU A 11 17.76 54.24 -39.20
C LEU A 11 16.64 53.25 -38.78
N LEU A 12 15.40 53.73 -38.77
CA LEU A 12 14.16 52.94 -38.76
C LEU A 12 13.87 52.46 -40.19
N SER A 13 13.46 51.19 -40.38
CA SER A 13 12.59 50.71 -41.49
C SER A 13 12.34 49.20 -41.34
N LEU A 14 11.10 48.77 -41.01
CA LEU A 14 10.00 48.39 -41.93
C LEU A 14 10.10 46.95 -42.49
N CYS A 15 9.33 46.03 -41.89
CA CYS A 15 8.73 44.84 -42.53
C CYS A 15 7.85 44.15 -41.47
N PHE A 16 6.56 44.51 -41.32
CA PHE A 16 5.43 43.88 -42.01
C PHE A 16 5.57 42.37 -42.28
N LEU A 17 4.63 41.62 -41.70
CA LEU A 17 4.15 40.29 -42.13
C LEU A 17 5.16 39.14 -42.15
N CYS A 18 5.18 38.40 -41.04
CA CYS A 18 5.13 36.94 -41.13
C CYS A 18 4.06 36.42 -40.15
N LEU A 19 2.80 36.43 -40.62
CA LEU A 19 1.87 35.36 -40.29
C LEU A 19 2.51 34.07 -40.82
N ALA A 20 3.34 33.42 -40.00
CA ALA A 20 3.71 32.05 -40.23
C ALA A 20 2.52 31.19 -39.82
N VAL A 21 1.80 30.76 -40.85
CA VAL A 21 0.73 29.77 -40.88
C VAL A 21 0.98 28.66 -39.86
N LEU A 22 0.20 28.61 -38.78
CA LEU A 22 0.07 27.41 -37.96
C LEU A 22 -0.68 26.38 -38.82
N PRO A 23 -0.09 25.21 -39.16
CA PRO A 23 -0.85 24.17 -39.83
C PRO A 23 -1.94 23.69 -38.86
N PRO A 24 -3.23 23.73 -39.26
CA PRO A 24 -4.32 23.17 -38.47
C PRO A 24 -4.25 21.64 -38.56
N GLY A 25 -3.45 21.01 -37.71
CA GLY A 25 -3.29 19.55 -37.82
C GLY A 25 -2.38 18.84 -36.85
N ALA A 26 -1.64 19.55 -35.98
CA ALA A 26 -0.89 18.88 -34.92
C ALA A 26 -1.78 18.73 -33.68
N LEU A 27 -2.79 17.85 -33.79
CA LEU A 27 -3.36 17.19 -32.63
C LEU A 27 -2.18 16.62 -31.84
N LEU A 28 -1.94 17.16 -30.64
CA LEU A 28 -1.09 16.54 -29.65
C LEU A 28 -1.78 15.22 -29.28
N ALA A 29 -1.52 14.18 -30.06
CA ALA A 29 -1.66 12.81 -29.60
C ALA A 29 -0.66 12.68 -28.45
N SER A 30 -1.13 13.05 -27.25
CA SER A 30 -0.49 12.59 -26.03
C SER A 30 -0.32 11.09 -26.23
N PRO A 31 0.89 10.51 -26.06
CA PRO A 31 0.93 9.09 -25.85
C PRO A 31 0.03 8.91 -24.63
N ALA A 32 -1.15 8.32 -24.85
CA ALA A 32 -1.86 7.70 -23.77
C ALA A 32 -0.85 6.68 -23.30
N ALA A 33 -0.04 7.07 -22.31
CA ALA A 33 0.82 6.17 -21.58
C ALA A 33 -0.18 5.18 -21.05
N GLY A 34 -0.33 4.07 -21.78
CA GLY A 34 -1.22 3.01 -21.42
C GLY A 34 -0.80 2.70 -20.02
N ARG A 35 -1.64 3.02 -19.03
CA ARG A 35 -1.52 2.47 -17.71
C ARG A 35 -1.51 0.98 -17.98
N LYS A 36 -0.31 0.37 -18.03
CA LYS A 36 -0.19 -1.07 -17.93
C LYS A 36 -1.03 -1.37 -16.71
N ARG A 37 -2.18 -2.04 -16.92
CA ARG A 37 -2.96 -2.54 -15.80
C ARG A 37 -1.93 -3.29 -14.97
N ARG A 38 -1.60 -2.76 -13.80
CA ARG A 38 -0.67 -3.42 -12.88
C ARG A 38 -1.28 -4.79 -12.70
N GLN A 39 -0.58 -5.81 -13.19
CA GLN A 39 -1.05 -7.17 -13.01
C GLN A 39 -1.24 -7.36 -11.50
N GLY A 40 -2.38 -7.97 -11.12
CA GLY A 40 -2.71 -8.15 -9.71
C GLY A 40 -1.53 -8.78 -8.98
N GLY A 41 -1.25 -8.30 -7.76
CA GLY A 41 -0.11 -8.78 -6.98
C GLY A 41 0.50 -7.72 -6.08
N PHE A 42 1.70 -8.04 -5.57
CA PHE A 42 2.57 -7.23 -4.72
C PHE A 42 4.04 -7.58 -5.00
N ASP A 43 4.98 -6.77 -4.54
CA ASP A 43 6.39 -6.89 -4.94
C ASP A 43 7.25 -7.62 -3.89
N HIS A 44 6.96 -7.43 -2.60
CA HIS A 44 7.65 -8.11 -1.49
C HIS A 44 6.78 -8.21 -0.25
N TYR A 45 7.15 -9.08 0.69
CA TYR A 45 6.51 -9.15 2.00
C TYR A 45 7.31 -8.38 3.05
N VAL A 46 6.57 -7.76 3.98
CA VAL A 46 7.10 -7.30 5.26
C VAL A 46 6.54 -8.20 6.36
N LEU A 47 7.44 -8.84 7.10
CA LEU A 47 7.09 -9.49 8.36
C LEU A 47 7.17 -8.45 9.48
N ALA A 48 6.02 -8.01 9.97
CA ALA A 48 5.92 -7.08 11.08
C ALA A 48 5.89 -7.86 12.40
N LEU A 49 6.82 -7.53 13.29
CA LEU A 49 6.88 -8.05 14.65
C LEU A 49 6.50 -6.94 15.64
N GLN A 50 5.92 -7.32 16.78
CA GLN A 50 5.57 -6.42 17.86
C GLN A 50 6.19 -6.89 19.18
N TRP A 51 6.55 -5.93 20.04
CA TRP A 51 7.06 -6.20 21.37
C TRP A 51 5.92 -6.13 22.40
N PRO A 52 5.50 -7.26 23.00
CA PRO A 52 4.40 -7.28 23.95
C PRO A 52 4.61 -6.35 25.15
N GLY A 53 5.84 -6.20 25.65
CA GLY A 53 6.11 -5.32 26.79
C GLY A 53 5.73 -3.86 26.53
N THR A 54 5.86 -3.37 25.29
CA THR A 54 5.43 -2.01 24.93
C THR A 54 3.91 -1.95 24.73
N VAL A 55 3.35 -2.91 23.97
CA VAL A 55 1.91 -2.93 23.65
C VAL A 55 1.06 -3.08 24.91
N CYS A 56 1.47 -3.98 25.81
CA CYS A 56 0.72 -4.32 27.01
C CYS A 56 0.85 -3.28 28.13
N ARG A 57 1.71 -2.26 27.98
CA ARG A 57 1.97 -1.26 29.03
C ARG A 57 0.71 -0.48 29.45
N GLN A 58 -0.23 -0.30 28.54
CA GLN A 58 -1.50 0.40 28.78
C GLN A 58 -2.69 -0.55 28.96
N THR A 59 -2.46 -1.87 29.01
CA THR A 59 -3.54 -2.83 29.23
C THR A 59 -4.07 -2.71 30.64
N ASN A 60 -5.33 -2.32 30.76
CA ASN A 60 -6.07 -2.16 32.02
C ASN A 60 -7.27 -3.10 32.14
N HIS A 61 -7.56 -3.89 31.09
CA HIS A 61 -8.68 -4.82 31.03
C HIS A 61 -8.24 -6.15 30.40
N CYS A 62 -8.75 -7.26 30.94
CA CYS A 62 -8.40 -8.62 30.53
C CYS A 62 -9.59 -9.38 29.96
N CYS A 63 -9.30 -10.27 29.02
CA CYS A 63 -10.25 -11.18 28.39
C CYS A 63 -9.48 -12.40 27.84
N SER A 64 -10.20 -13.42 27.41
CA SER A 64 -9.61 -14.68 26.93
C SER A 64 -8.69 -14.53 25.71
N SER A 65 -8.97 -13.56 24.84
CA SER A 65 -8.16 -13.33 23.62
C SER A 65 -6.91 -12.47 23.87
N ASN A 66 -6.81 -11.78 25.02
CA ASN A 66 -5.74 -10.82 25.25
C ASN A 66 -4.48 -11.50 25.81
N GLY A 67 -3.46 -11.63 24.95
CA GLY A 67 -2.15 -12.17 25.29
C GLY A 67 -1.39 -11.41 26.37
N CYS A 68 -1.74 -10.16 26.66
CA CYS A 68 -1.16 -9.38 27.76
C CYS A 68 -1.55 -9.92 29.15
N CYS A 69 -2.65 -10.67 29.24
CA CYS A 69 -3.20 -11.15 30.51
C CYS A 69 -2.89 -12.62 30.81
N ARG A 70 -1.88 -13.18 30.14
CA ARG A 70 -1.46 -14.57 30.36
C ARG A 70 -0.70 -14.68 31.68
N SER A 71 -0.85 -15.83 32.34
CA SER A 71 -0.10 -16.15 33.57
C SER A 71 1.42 -16.10 33.34
N ASN A 72 1.87 -16.58 32.18
CA ASN A 72 3.24 -16.44 31.72
C ASN A 72 3.34 -15.25 30.75
N PRO A 73 4.09 -14.18 31.09
CA PRO A 73 4.23 -13.03 30.22
C PRO A 73 4.97 -13.39 28.92
N LEU A 74 4.58 -12.74 27.83
CA LEU A 74 5.20 -12.90 26.53
C LEU A 74 6.49 -12.07 26.46
N ASN A 75 7.62 -12.72 26.70
CA ASN A 75 8.94 -12.10 26.78
C ASN A 75 9.74 -12.21 25.46
N TRP A 76 9.06 -12.28 24.32
CA TRP A 76 9.64 -12.37 22.98
C TRP A 76 8.82 -11.54 22.01
N PHE A 77 9.42 -11.21 20.85
CA PHE A 77 8.67 -10.61 19.75
C PHE A 77 7.58 -11.56 19.26
N THR A 78 6.36 -11.06 19.17
CA THR A 78 5.26 -11.78 18.54
C THR A 78 5.01 -11.23 17.13
N ILE A 79 4.40 -12.05 16.28
CA ILE A 79 3.99 -11.63 14.95
C ILE A 79 2.85 -10.62 15.13
N HIS A 80 2.92 -9.52 14.38
CA HIS A 80 1.80 -8.63 14.14
C HIS A 80 1.13 -9.02 12.83
N GLY A 81 1.90 -9.06 11.75
CA GLY A 81 1.37 -9.45 10.45
C GLY A 81 2.44 -9.74 9.41
N LEU A 82 2.01 -10.34 8.30
CA LEU A 82 2.81 -10.58 7.11
C LEU A 82 2.13 -9.85 5.95
N TRP A 83 2.68 -8.70 5.56
CA TRP A 83 1.97 -7.75 4.71
C TRP A 83 2.62 -7.61 3.33
N PRO A 84 1.84 -7.73 2.25
CA PRO A 84 2.31 -7.46 0.89
C PRO A 84 2.57 -5.97 0.69
N GLN A 85 3.70 -5.63 0.08
CA GLN A 85 4.11 -4.24 -0.18
C GLN A 85 4.46 -4.02 -1.64
N TYR A 86 4.32 -2.77 -2.09
CA TYR A 86 4.85 -2.33 -3.36
C TYR A 86 6.22 -1.67 -3.21
N SER A 87 7.12 -1.96 -4.15
CA SER A 87 8.48 -1.42 -4.25
C SER A 87 8.50 0.10 -4.41
N TYR A 88 7.50 0.66 -5.09
CA TYR A 88 7.36 2.11 -5.27
C TYR A 88 6.51 2.77 -4.16
N GLY A 89 6.15 2.03 -3.11
CA GLY A 89 5.39 2.51 -1.96
C GLY A 89 3.91 2.14 -1.97
N GLY A 90 3.31 2.12 -0.77
CA GLY A 90 1.94 1.65 -0.54
C GLY A 90 1.82 0.13 -0.54
N TRP A 91 0.58 -0.36 -0.43
CA TRP A 91 0.27 -1.79 -0.35
C TRP A 91 -1.13 -2.11 -0.87
N PRO A 92 -1.38 -3.32 -1.38
CA PRO A 92 -2.73 -3.81 -1.56
C PRO A 92 -3.34 -4.14 -0.20
N SER A 93 -4.60 -3.79 -0.01
CA SER A 93 -5.38 -4.14 1.19
C SER A 93 -6.83 -4.39 0.84
N CYS A 94 -7.51 -5.25 1.59
CA CYS A 94 -8.94 -5.54 1.41
C CYS A 94 -9.30 -5.86 -0.05
N CYS A 95 -8.49 -6.71 -0.69
CA CYS A 95 -8.87 -7.27 -1.97
C CYS A 95 -10.14 -8.11 -1.79
N ARG A 96 -11.04 -8.11 -2.77
CA ARG A 96 -12.27 -8.91 -2.68
C ARG A 96 -11.87 -10.39 -2.61
N PRO A 97 -12.14 -11.07 -1.48
CA PRO A 97 -11.67 -12.42 -1.33
C PRO A 97 -12.63 -13.37 -2.06
N THR A 98 -12.09 -14.45 -2.62
CA THR A 98 -12.91 -15.55 -3.17
C THR A 98 -13.43 -16.49 -2.08
N THR A 99 -12.86 -16.41 -0.86
CA THR A 99 -13.22 -17.24 0.29
C THR A 99 -13.15 -16.44 1.59
N THR A 100 -13.95 -16.81 2.58
CA THR A 100 -13.87 -16.22 3.91
C THR A 100 -12.84 -16.94 4.79
N PHE A 101 -12.36 -16.25 5.82
CA PHE A 101 -11.48 -16.86 6.81
C PHE A 101 -12.18 -18.04 7.52
N ASN A 102 -11.48 -19.16 7.65
CA ASN A 102 -12.01 -20.37 8.27
C ASN A 102 -11.00 -20.95 9.27
N MET A 103 -11.37 -20.95 10.56
CA MET A 103 -10.56 -21.45 11.66
C MET A 103 -10.16 -22.93 11.50
N ASN A 104 -10.98 -23.75 10.85
CA ASN A 104 -10.69 -25.18 10.66
C ASN A 104 -9.46 -25.39 9.76
N LYS A 105 -9.16 -24.45 8.84
CA LYS A 105 -7.97 -24.52 7.98
C LYS A 105 -6.66 -24.32 8.75
N ILE A 106 -6.71 -23.69 9.92
CA ILE A 106 -5.54 -23.42 10.77
C ILE A 106 -5.58 -24.21 12.08
N ALA A 107 -6.49 -25.18 12.22
CA ALA A 107 -6.70 -25.90 13.47
C ALA A 107 -5.42 -26.55 14.00
N MET A 108 -4.60 -27.14 13.13
CA MET A 108 -3.32 -27.75 13.50
C MET A 108 -2.25 -26.72 13.90
N LEU A 109 -2.32 -25.50 13.37
CA LEU A 109 -1.38 -24.42 13.68
C LEU A 109 -1.80 -23.62 14.92
N ARG A 110 -3.05 -23.77 15.38
CA ARG A 110 -3.62 -22.95 16.45
C ARG A 110 -2.73 -22.85 17.70
N PRO A 111 -2.13 -23.94 18.25
CA PRO A 111 -1.26 -23.80 19.43
C PRO A 111 -0.03 -22.93 19.17
N ILE A 112 0.52 -22.98 17.95
CA ILE A 112 1.68 -22.18 17.54
C ILE A 112 1.26 -20.72 17.35
N LEU A 113 0.12 -20.47 16.70
CA LEU A 113 -0.42 -19.13 16.48
C LEU A 113 -0.80 -18.46 17.80
N GLU A 114 -1.40 -19.18 18.74
CA GLU A 114 -1.67 -18.66 20.08
C GLU A 114 -0.38 -18.28 20.80
N LYS A 115 0.73 -18.99 20.59
CA LYS A 115 2.00 -18.67 21.25
C LYS A 115 2.76 -17.52 20.61
N TYR A 116 2.86 -17.50 19.28
CA TYR A 116 3.75 -16.59 18.55
C TYR A 116 3.03 -15.50 17.76
N TRP A 117 1.72 -15.64 17.52
CA TRP A 117 0.89 -14.64 16.85
C TRP A 117 -0.41 -14.33 17.63
N PRO A 118 -0.37 -14.09 18.96
CA PRO A 118 -1.57 -13.80 19.73
C PRO A 118 -2.15 -12.42 19.43
N SER A 119 -3.44 -12.23 19.70
CA SER A 119 -3.98 -10.90 19.94
C SER A 119 -3.42 -10.35 21.25
N LEU A 120 -3.10 -9.06 21.29
CA LEU A 120 -2.73 -8.32 22.50
C LEU A 120 -3.87 -7.37 22.95
N TYR A 121 -5.05 -7.54 22.36
CA TYR A 121 -6.23 -6.73 22.61
C TYR A 121 -7.46 -7.60 22.87
N CYS A 122 -8.48 -6.99 23.48
CA CYS A 122 -9.75 -7.63 23.76
C CYS A 122 -10.78 -7.44 22.65
N GLY A 123 -11.61 -8.47 22.48
CA GLY A 123 -12.75 -8.48 21.57
C GLY A 123 -12.40 -8.78 20.11
N ASP A 124 -13.45 -8.81 19.29
CA ASP A 124 -13.32 -9.04 17.85
C ASP A 124 -12.79 -7.79 17.14
N THR A 125 -11.93 -8.03 16.16
CA THR A 125 -11.39 -7.01 15.26
C THR A 125 -12.30 -6.85 14.05
N SER A 126 -12.43 -5.61 13.54
CA SER A 126 -13.11 -5.36 12.26
C SER A 126 -12.33 -5.98 11.11
N THR A 127 -13.01 -6.66 10.19
CA THR A 127 -12.41 -7.14 8.96
C THR A 127 -12.88 -6.31 7.76
N CYS A 128 -12.30 -6.55 6.59
CA CYS A 128 -12.73 -5.89 5.36
C CYS A 128 -14.21 -6.14 5.07
N PHE A 129 -14.86 -5.19 4.38
CA PHE A 129 -16.27 -5.29 3.98
C PHE A 129 -17.27 -5.39 5.14
N GLY A 130 -16.94 -4.81 6.29
CA GLY A 130 -17.85 -4.71 7.43
C GLY A 130 -17.98 -6.00 8.27
N GLY A 131 -17.11 -6.98 8.03
CA GLY A 131 -17.06 -8.18 8.87
C GLY A 131 -16.40 -7.93 10.23
N ARG A 132 -16.49 -8.92 11.11
CA ARG A 132 -15.79 -8.98 12.39
C ARG A 132 -15.30 -10.39 12.65
N GLY A 133 -14.24 -10.54 13.43
CA GLY A 133 -13.75 -11.84 13.84
C GLY A 133 -12.49 -11.76 14.69
N PRO A 134 -11.82 -12.90 14.91
CA PRO A 134 -10.57 -12.92 15.64
C PRO A 134 -9.49 -12.12 14.89
N PHE A 135 -8.45 -11.73 15.61
CA PHE A 135 -7.29 -11.03 15.07
C PHE A 135 -6.72 -11.67 13.79
N TRP A 136 -6.62 -13.01 13.73
CA TRP A 136 -6.15 -13.70 12.52
C TRP A 136 -7.07 -13.51 11.32
N ALA A 137 -8.39 -13.39 11.53
CA ALA A 137 -9.31 -13.09 10.46
C ALA A 137 -9.09 -11.68 9.91
N HIS A 138 -8.80 -10.71 10.78
CA HIS A 138 -8.43 -9.34 10.37
C HIS A 138 -7.18 -9.37 9.50
N GLU A 139 -6.09 -9.95 9.98
CA GLU A 139 -4.82 -10.00 9.24
C GLU A 139 -4.98 -10.73 7.90
N VAL A 140 -5.59 -11.92 7.92
CA VAL A 140 -5.80 -12.70 6.69
C VAL A 140 -6.68 -11.95 5.70
N MET A 141 -7.83 -11.40 6.12
CA MET A 141 -8.72 -10.69 5.20
C MET A 141 -8.15 -9.36 4.71
N LEU A 142 -7.28 -8.73 5.48
CA LEU A 142 -6.58 -7.51 5.07
C LEU A 142 -5.61 -7.80 3.92
N VAL A 143 -4.91 -8.94 3.97
CA VAL A 143 -3.83 -9.30 3.03
C VAL A 143 -4.22 -10.31 1.96
N LEU A 144 -5.45 -10.84 1.95
CA LEU A 144 -5.87 -11.84 0.97
C LEU A 144 -5.97 -11.20 -0.42
N VAL A 145 -4.82 -10.95 -1.03
CA VAL A 145 -4.67 -10.58 -2.41
C VAL A 145 -5.12 -11.78 -3.21
N GLN A 146 -6.02 -11.54 -4.15
CA GLN A 146 -6.43 -12.56 -5.09
C GLN A 146 -5.17 -13.02 -5.84
N LEU A 147 -4.64 -14.19 -5.45
CA LEU A 147 -3.70 -14.95 -6.25
C LEU A 147 -4.46 -15.52 -7.46
N THR A 148 -5.15 -14.67 -8.23
CA THR A 148 -5.55 -15.05 -9.59
C THR A 148 -4.28 -15.01 -10.44
N GLY A 149 -3.53 -16.10 -10.33
CA GLY A 149 -2.70 -16.60 -11.42
C GLY A 149 -3.53 -17.19 -12.56
N ASP A 150 -4.87 -17.19 -12.46
CA ASP A 150 -5.74 -17.50 -13.58
C ASP A 150 -5.87 -16.29 -14.50
N LEU A 151 -4.79 -16.00 -15.21
CA LEU A 151 -4.92 -15.47 -16.56
C LEU A 151 -5.71 -16.52 -17.34
N PRO A 152 -6.88 -16.21 -17.93
CA PRO A 152 -7.43 -17.09 -18.94
C PRO A 152 -6.36 -17.21 -20.03
N LEU A 153 -5.87 -18.44 -20.24
CA LEU A 153 -5.17 -18.81 -21.45
C LEU A 153 -6.18 -18.66 -22.60
N TYR A 154 -6.30 -17.46 -23.13
CA TYR A 154 -6.82 -17.24 -24.46
C TYR A 154 -5.66 -17.52 -25.42
N TYR A 155 -5.63 -18.74 -25.96
CA TYR A 155 -5.09 -19.01 -27.30
C TYR A 155 -6.20 -18.74 -28.32
#